data_AF-A0AA48HAM3-F1
#
_entry.id   AF-A0AA48HAM3-F1
#
_cell.length_a   1.000
_cell.length_b   1.000
_cell.length_c   1.000
_cell.angle_alpha   90.00
_cell.angle_beta   90.00
_cell.angle_gamma   90.00
#
_symmetry.space_group_name_H-M   'P 1'
#
loop_
_entity.id
_entity.type
_entity.pdbx_description
1 polymer ?
#
loop_
_entity_poly.entity_id
_entity_poly.type
_entity_poly.pdbx_seq_one_letter_code
_entity_poly.pdbx_strand_id
1 'polypeptide(L)'
;MNSFKAAFALSGLACTALAGCAGSSDAYPSLAIRDAERVAGNLSPASQPVAPALSSQTIESIDTALLSAQSMHARFLGARPQAAALVDAARGGGPESNNRAQALIAMANLTSLHSETAIALAELDRMEVEAATQFAPVDAIRSAQVEVKKLVADQDLILDALWSEIDG
;
A
#
# COMPACT_ATOMS: atom_id res chain seq x y z
N MET A 1 55.02 -61.61 2.61
CA MET A 1 54.10 -60.63 1.98
C MET A 1 53.82 -59.54 3.01
N ASN A 2 54.52 -58.42 2.86
CA ASN A 2 54.67 -57.35 3.86
C ASN A 2 53.72 -56.18 3.56
N SER A 3 52.42 -56.41 3.47
CA SER A 3 51.49 -55.38 2.94
C SER A 3 50.43 -54.87 3.92
N PHE A 4 50.30 -55.44 5.12
CA PHE A 4 49.24 -55.03 6.07
C PHE A 4 49.66 -54.03 7.15
N LYS A 5 50.96 -53.78 7.35
CA LYS A 5 51.45 -52.83 8.39
C LYS A 5 51.55 -51.38 7.90
N ALA A 6 51.56 -51.14 6.58
CA ALA A 6 51.73 -49.80 6.01
C ALA A 6 50.45 -48.96 6.00
N ALA A 7 49.27 -49.59 5.98
CA ALA A 7 47.99 -48.87 5.88
C ALA A 7 47.57 -48.18 7.20
N PHE A 8 47.97 -48.72 8.36
CA PHE A 8 47.59 -48.14 9.65
C PHE A 8 48.46 -46.94 10.06
N ALA A 9 49.71 -46.89 9.57
CA ALA A 9 50.62 -45.78 9.85
C ALA A 9 50.27 -44.51 9.06
N LEU A 10 49.63 -44.64 7.89
CA LEU A 10 49.29 -43.50 7.04
C LEU A 10 48.01 -42.76 7.49
N SER A 11 47.09 -43.45 8.16
CA SER A 11 45.84 -42.85 8.64
C SER A 11 46.02 -42.03 9.95
N GLY A 12 46.96 -42.42 10.82
CA GLY A 12 47.26 -41.68 12.04
C GLY A 12 47.96 -40.33 11.81
N LEU A 13 48.71 -40.18 10.71
CA LEU A 13 49.47 -38.97 10.39
C LEU A 13 48.60 -37.86 9.77
N ALA A 14 47.47 -38.21 9.16
CA ALA A 14 46.54 -37.23 8.57
C ALA A 14 45.71 -36.49 9.65
N CYS A 15 45.40 -37.14 10.78
CA CYS A 15 44.58 -36.55 11.84
C CYS A 15 45.30 -35.46 12.66
N THR A 16 46.63 -35.46 12.71
CA THR A 16 47.40 -34.43 13.44
C THR A 16 47.64 -33.16 12.62
N ALA A 17 47.43 -33.20 11.31
CA ALA A 17 47.61 -32.05 10.42
C ALA A 17 46.44 -31.05 10.42
N LEU A 18 45.25 -31.44 10.94
CA LEU A 18 44.10 -30.53 11.06
C LEU A 18 44.03 -29.77 12.40
N ALA A 19 44.87 -30.12 13.38
CA ALA A 19 44.90 -29.44 14.69
C ALA A 19 45.52 -28.03 14.65
N GLY A 20 46.05 -27.61 13.49
CA GLY A 20 46.64 -26.28 13.30
C GLY A 20 45.63 -25.14 13.00
N CYS A 21 44.39 -25.46 12.59
CA CYS A 21 43.38 -24.42 12.29
C CYS A 21 42.57 -23.97 13.51
N ALA A 22 42.66 -24.69 14.63
CA ALA A 22 42.12 -24.29 15.92
C ALA A 22 43.26 -24.33 16.94
N GLY A 23 44.21 -23.42 16.80
CA GLY A 23 45.24 -23.17 17.82
C GLY A 23 44.59 -22.98 19.19
N SER A 24 45.33 -23.28 20.26
CA SER A 24 44.85 -23.20 21.65
C SER A 24 44.06 -21.92 21.88
N SER A 25 42.92 -22.02 22.58
CA SER A 25 42.09 -20.85 22.91
C SER A 25 42.87 -19.72 23.62
N ASP A 26 44.02 -20.05 24.22
CA ASP A 26 44.98 -19.13 24.83
C ASP A 26 45.82 -18.31 23.82
N ALA A 27 45.80 -18.64 22.52
CA ALA A 27 46.51 -17.92 21.46
C ALA A 27 45.68 -16.77 20.85
N TYR A 28 44.38 -16.69 21.17
CA TYR A 28 43.55 -15.55 20.81
C TYR A 28 43.68 -14.46 21.87
N PRO A 29 43.95 -13.19 21.47
CA PRO A 29 43.96 -12.09 22.41
C PRO A 29 42.59 -11.94 23.06
N SER A 30 42.55 -11.60 24.36
CA SER A 30 41.29 -11.45 25.09
C SER A 30 40.35 -10.45 24.40
N LEU A 31 39.07 -10.79 24.28
CA LEU A 31 38.00 -9.85 23.92
C LEU A 31 37.58 -8.93 25.08
N ALA A 32 38.27 -9.03 26.21
CA ALA A 32 38.09 -8.06 27.28
C ALA A 32 38.46 -6.67 26.75
N ILE A 33 37.58 -5.71 26.99
CA ILE A 33 37.80 -4.30 26.67
C ILE A 33 39.17 -3.89 27.22
N ARG A 34 40.05 -3.43 26.34
CA ARG A 34 41.40 -3.00 26.70
C ARG A 34 41.33 -1.67 27.43
N ASP A 35 42.28 -1.40 28.31
CA ASP A 35 42.31 -0.12 29.03
C ASP A 35 42.47 1.08 28.09
N ALA A 36 43.14 0.90 26.95
CA ALA A 36 43.23 1.91 25.89
C ALA A 36 41.89 2.16 25.14
N GLU A 37 40.94 1.23 25.22
CA GLU A 37 39.60 1.34 24.62
C GLU A 37 38.56 1.83 25.64
N ARG A 38 38.91 1.93 26.93
CA ARG A 38 38.07 2.51 27.98
C ARG A 38 38.01 4.04 27.84
N VAL A 39 37.39 4.51 26.78
CA VAL A 39 36.98 5.91 26.65
C VAL A 39 35.56 6.02 27.18
N ALA A 40 35.41 6.50 28.41
CA ALA A 40 34.11 6.88 28.95
C ALA A 40 33.73 8.25 28.39
N GLY A 41 32.88 8.27 27.37
CA GLY A 41 32.25 9.48 26.85
C GLY A 41 30.83 9.61 27.40
N ASN A 42 30.48 10.77 27.96
CA ASN A 42 29.09 11.09 28.21
C ASN A 42 28.49 11.71 26.93
N LEU A 43 27.72 10.93 26.19
CA LEU A 43 26.98 11.42 25.04
C LEU A 43 25.65 12.01 25.53
N SER A 44 25.55 13.34 25.54
CA SER A 44 24.26 13.99 25.70
C SER A 44 23.38 13.67 24.49
N PRO A 45 22.09 13.30 24.68
CA PRO A 45 21.18 13.11 23.57
C PRO A 45 21.15 14.37 22.71
N ALA A 46 21.29 14.22 21.39
CA ALA A 46 21.02 15.31 20.48
C ALA A 46 19.57 15.75 20.66
N SER A 47 19.32 17.06 20.58
CA SER A 47 17.95 17.60 20.52
C SER A 47 17.20 16.91 19.39
N GLN A 48 16.04 16.32 19.69
CA GLN A 48 15.23 15.65 18.68
C GLN A 48 14.79 16.67 17.60
N PRO A 49 14.91 16.35 16.31
CA PRO A 49 14.35 17.18 15.26
C PRO A 49 12.84 17.35 15.47
N VAL A 50 12.34 18.57 15.28
CA VAL A 50 10.89 18.81 15.26
C VAL A 50 10.32 18.09 14.04
N ALA A 51 9.25 17.30 14.25
CA ALA A 51 8.58 16.63 13.15
C ALA A 51 8.05 17.66 12.14
N PRO A 52 8.20 17.42 10.83
CA PRO A 52 7.65 18.32 9.82
C PRO A 52 6.12 18.35 9.95
N ALA A 53 5.54 19.54 9.95
CA ALA A 53 4.09 19.71 9.83
C ALA A 53 3.66 19.63 8.36
N LEU A 54 2.40 19.31 8.12
CA LEU A 54 1.82 19.43 6.78
C LEU A 54 1.86 20.90 6.33
N SER A 55 2.15 21.10 5.04
CA SER A 55 2.08 22.43 4.44
C SER A 55 0.62 22.87 4.31
N SER A 56 0.37 24.18 4.34
CA SER A 56 -0.97 24.72 4.09
C SER A 56 -1.50 24.34 2.70
N GLN A 57 -0.62 24.26 1.71
CA GLN A 57 -0.96 23.82 0.36
C GLN A 57 -1.43 22.37 0.34
N THR A 58 -0.78 21.47 1.10
CA THR A 58 -1.21 20.07 1.20
C THR A 58 -2.59 19.97 1.84
N ILE A 59 -2.86 20.76 2.89
CA ILE A 59 -4.17 20.79 3.55
C ILE A 59 -5.26 21.26 2.57
N GLU A 60 -5.01 22.34 1.83
CA GLU A 60 -5.95 22.85 0.82
C GLU A 60 -6.21 21.84 -0.31
N SER A 61 -5.18 21.12 -0.75
CA SER A 61 -5.32 20.04 -1.74
C SER A 61 -6.17 18.87 -1.22
N ILE A 62 -6.01 18.48 0.05
CA ILE A 62 -6.86 17.46 0.69
C ILE A 62 -8.31 17.92 0.71
N ASP A 63 -8.58 19.15 1.16
CA ASP A 63 -9.93 19.71 1.21
C ASP A 63 -10.57 19.79 -0.18
N THR A 64 -9.78 20.18 -1.18
CA THR A 64 -10.23 20.25 -2.58
C THR A 64 -10.62 18.88 -3.11
N ALA A 65 -9.80 17.84 -2.86
CA ALA A 65 -10.10 16.49 -3.28
C ALA A 65 -11.37 15.95 -2.59
N LEU A 66 -11.53 16.22 -1.30
CA LEU A 66 -12.70 15.79 -0.53
C LEU A 66 -13.99 16.46 -1.03
N LEU A 67 -13.97 17.78 -1.22
CA LEU A 67 -15.11 18.53 -1.76
C LEU A 67 -15.47 18.08 -3.18
N SER A 68 -14.47 17.80 -4.02
CA SER A 68 -14.67 17.25 -5.35
C SER A 68 -15.39 15.89 -5.29
N ALA A 69 -14.89 14.95 -4.49
CA ALA A 69 -15.50 13.63 -4.31
C ALA A 69 -16.95 13.73 -3.81
N GLN A 70 -17.22 14.58 -2.81
CA GLN A 70 -18.56 14.80 -2.27
C GLN A 70 -19.51 15.38 -3.32
N SER A 71 -19.04 16.34 -4.12
CA SER A 71 -19.82 16.94 -5.21
C SER A 71 -20.17 15.91 -6.29
N MET A 72 -19.21 15.08 -6.69
CA MET A 72 -19.44 14.03 -7.69
C MET A 72 -20.37 12.94 -7.17
N HIS A 73 -20.23 12.57 -5.89
CA HIS A 73 -21.15 11.67 -5.23
C HIS A 73 -22.57 12.22 -5.16
N ALA A 74 -22.75 13.50 -4.83
CA ALA A 74 -24.07 14.12 -4.84
C ALA A 74 -24.70 14.13 -6.25
N ARG A 75 -23.91 14.41 -7.30
CA ARG A 75 -24.35 14.32 -8.70
C ARG A 75 -24.75 12.91 -9.09
N PHE A 76 -23.97 11.90 -8.68
CA PHE A 76 -24.29 10.49 -8.88
C PHE A 76 -25.63 10.13 -8.24
N LEU A 77 -25.84 10.48 -6.98
CA LEU A 77 -27.09 10.23 -6.27
C LEU A 77 -28.28 10.96 -6.91
N GLY A 78 -28.05 12.17 -7.44
CA GLY A 78 -29.06 12.92 -8.19
C GLY A 78 -29.45 12.29 -9.53
N ALA A 79 -28.51 11.64 -10.23
CA ALA A 79 -28.76 10.94 -11.49
C ALA A 79 -29.37 9.54 -11.31
N ARG A 80 -29.19 8.92 -10.13
CA ARG A 80 -29.62 7.55 -9.83
C ARG A 80 -31.10 7.28 -10.11
N PRO A 81 -32.09 8.12 -9.69
CA PRO A 81 -33.50 7.79 -9.88
C PRO A 81 -33.89 7.70 -11.36
N GLN A 82 -33.31 8.53 -12.22
CA GLN A 82 -33.57 8.47 -13.66
C GLN A 82 -32.99 7.20 -14.29
N ALA A 83 -31.76 6.83 -13.92
CA ALA A 83 -31.15 5.60 -14.40
C ALA A 83 -31.97 4.37 -13.99
N ALA A 84 -32.41 4.30 -12.73
CA ALA A 84 -33.25 3.22 -12.22
C ALA A 84 -34.56 3.11 -13.01
N ALA A 85 -35.26 4.22 -13.24
CA ALA A 85 -36.51 4.22 -14.02
C ALA A 85 -36.31 3.75 -15.47
N LEU A 86 -35.19 4.10 -16.10
CA LEU A 86 -34.86 3.65 -17.46
C LEU A 86 -34.47 2.17 -17.52
N VAL A 87 -33.72 1.68 -16.52
CA VAL A 87 -33.42 0.25 -16.36
C VAL A 87 -34.71 -0.54 -16.18
N ASP A 88 -35.62 -0.08 -15.34
CA ASP A 88 -36.95 -0.69 -15.16
C ASP A 88 -37.75 -0.75 -16.47
N ALA A 89 -37.76 0.33 -17.25
CA ALA A 89 -38.44 0.38 -18.53
C ALA A 89 -37.78 -0.50 -19.62
N ALA A 90 -36.52 -0.87 -19.44
CA ALA A 90 -35.78 -1.75 -20.34
C ALA A 90 -36.01 -3.24 -20.04
N ARG A 91 -36.55 -3.60 -18.87
CA ARG A 91 -36.80 -5.01 -18.48
C ARG A 91 -37.64 -5.74 -19.52
N GLY A 92 -37.22 -6.97 -19.86
CA GLY A 92 -37.90 -7.81 -20.85
C GLY A 92 -37.79 -7.33 -22.32
N GLY A 93 -37.09 -6.21 -22.57
CA GLY A 93 -36.80 -5.72 -23.91
C GLY A 93 -35.64 -6.46 -24.56
N GLY A 94 -35.73 -6.73 -25.86
CA GLY A 94 -34.60 -7.30 -26.62
C GLY A 94 -33.42 -6.32 -26.77
N PRO A 95 -32.25 -6.80 -27.24
CA PRO A 95 -31.05 -5.97 -27.45
C PRO A 95 -31.28 -4.74 -28.34
N GLU A 96 -32.17 -4.85 -29.34
CA GLU A 96 -32.53 -3.77 -30.27
C GLU A 96 -33.55 -2.76 -29.70
N SER A 97 -33.92 -2.88 -28.42
CA SER A 97 -34.91 -2.01 -27.78
C SER A 97 -34.36 -0.60 -27.54
N ASN A 98 -35.12 0.41 -27.97
CA ASN A 98 -34.84 1.81 -27.64
C ASN A 98 -34.80 2.08 -26.13
N ASN A 99 -35.59 1.34 -25.33
CA ASN A 99 -35.56 1.48 -23.87
C ASN A 99 -34.23 0.97 -23.30
N ARG A 100 -33.71 -0.15 -23.84
CA ARG A 100 -32.40 -0.68 -23.44
C ARG A 100 -31.27 0.29 -23.81
N ALA A 101 -31.32 0.89 -25.00
CA ALA A 101 -30.35 1.91 -25.40
C ALA A 101 -30.35 3.12 -24.44
N GLN A 102 -31.53 3.61 -24.04
CA GLN A 102 -31.63 4.71 -23.08
C GLN A 102 -31.10 4.32 -21.69
N ALA A 103 -31.39 3.11 -21.21
CA ALA A 103 -30.87 2.60 -19.95
C ALA A 103 -29.33 2.54 -19.96
N LEU A 104 -28.72 2.03 -21.03
CA LEU A 104 -27.26 1.96 -21.17
C LEU A 104 -26.61 3.35 -21.18
N ILE A 105 -27.23 4.34 -21.81
CA ILE A 105 -26.75 5.73 -21.78
C ILE A 105 -26.80 6.29 -20.35
N ALA A 106 -27.89 6.03 -19.61
CA ALA A 106 -28.01 6.48 -18.23
C ALA A 106 -27.02 5.78 -17.30
N MET A 107 -26.79 4.48 -17.50
CA MET A 107 -25.74 3.71 -16.81
C MET A 107 -24.35 4.26 -17.12
N ALA A 108 -24.04 4.59 -18.37
CA ALA A 108 -22.76 5.20 -18.74
C ALA A 108 -22.55 6.56 -18.04
N ASN A 109 -23.60 7.37 -17.88
CA ASN A 109 -23.52 8.61 -17.11
C ASN A 109 -23.22 8.35 -15.62
N LEU A 110 -23.87 7.36 -14.99
CA LEU A 110 -23.53 6.97 -13.62
C LEU A 110 -22.09 6.48 -13.49
N THR A 111 -21.62 5.64 -14.41
CA THR A 111 -20.23 5.15 -14.42
C THR A 111 -19.22 6.28 -14.63
N SER A 112 -19.57 7.33 -15.39
CA SER A 112 -18.74 8.52 -15.53
C SER A 112 -18.61 9.28 -14.21
N LEU A 113 -19.73 9.53 -13.53
CA LEU A 113 -19.74 10.20 -12.22
C LEU A 113 -19.03 9.38 -11.13
N HIS A 114 -19.16 8.06 -11.19
CA HIS A 114 -18.39 7.13 -10.36
C HIS A 114 -16.88 7.26 -10.61
N SER A 115 -16.47 7.25 -11.89
CA SER A 115 -15.06 7.46 -12.28
C SER A 115 -14.53 8.80 -11.79
N GLU A 116 -15.31 9.89 -11.90
CA GLU A 116 -14.92 11.22 -11.38
C GLU A 116 -14.72 11.20 -9.85
N THR A 117 -15.52 10.42 -9.11
CA THR A 117 -15.34 10.23 -7.66
C THR A 117 -14.05 9.43 -7.36
N ALA A 118 -13.78 8.38 -8.14
CA ALA A 118 -12.57 7.56 -8.00
C ALA A 118 -11.28 8.33 -8.35
N ILE A 119 -11.34 9.29 -9.28
CA ILE A 119 -10.20 10.17 -9.59
C ILE A 119 -9.78 11.00 -8.37
N ALA A 120 -10.73 11.52 -7.59
CA ALA A 120 -10.42 12.24 -6.36
C ALA A 120 -9.70 11.34 -5.33
N LEU A 121 -10.05 10.05 -5.27
CA LEU A 121 -9.32 9.09 -4.44
C LEU A 121 -7.88 8.87 -4.95
N ALA A 122 -7.71 8.71 -6.26
CA ALA A 122 -6.39 8.52 -6.86
C ALA A 122 -5.46 9.72 -6.60
N GLU A 123 -6.01 10.93 -6.57
CA GLU A 123 -5.26 12.14 -6.23
C GLU A 123 -4.80 12.14 -4.76
N LEU A 124 -5.64 11.66 -3.83
CA LEU A 124 -5.24 11.46 -2.44
C LEU A 124 -4.16 10.37 -2.29
N ASP A 125 -4.27 9.28 -3.05
CA ASP A 125 -3.24 8.22 -3.07
C ASP A 125 -1.90 8.76 -3.58
N ARG A 126 -1.93 9.61 -4.62
CA ARG A 126 -0.74 10.31 -5.12
C ARG A 126 -0.11 11.19 -4.04
N MET A 127 -0.92 11.96 -3.31
CA MET A 127 -0.45 12.80 -2.20
C MET A 127 0.17 11.98 -1.07
N GLU A 128 -0.40 10.82 -0.71
CA GLU A 128 0.17 9.94 0.33
C GLU A 128 1.57 9.46 -0.07
N VAL A 129 1.72 9.01 -1.32
CA VAL A 129 3.03 8.57 -1.85
C VAL A 129 4.03 9.72 -1.80
N GLU A 130 3.65 10.91 -2.25
CA GLU A 130 4.51 12.10 -2.20
C GLU A 130 4.94 12.44 -0.77
N ALA A 131 3.98 12.51 0.16
CA ALA A 131 4.24 12.79 1.57
C ALA A 131 5.18 11.74 2.21
N ALA A 132 4.97 10.46 1.90
CA ALA A 132 5.81 9.37 2.38
C ALA A 132 7.27 9.51 1.89
N THR A 133 7.50 9.90 0.63
CA THR A 133 8.87 10.12 0.11
C THR A 133 9.59 11.29 0.78
N GLN A 134 8.85 12.24 1.35
CA GLN A 134 9.36 13.42 2.03
C GLN A 134 9.41 13.26 3.55
N PHE A 135 9.08 12.07 4.08
CA PHE A 135 8.91 11.82 5.51
C PHE A 135 7.93 12.80 6.19
N ALA A 136 6.93 13.26 5.44
CA ALA A 136 5.88 14.13 5.92
C ALA A 136 4.73 13.33 6.57
N PRO A 137 3.92 13.95 7.45
CA PRO A 137 2.75 13.30 8.05
C PRO A 137 1.73 12.87 6.99
N VAL A 138 1.09 11.71 7.19
CA VAL A 138 0.11 11.14 6.23
C VAL A 138 -1.29 10.94 6.82
N ASP A 139 -1.48 11.17 8.12
CA ASP A 139 -2.74 10.82 8.81
C ASP A 139 -3.95 11.57 8.26
N ALA A 140 -3.79 12.86 7.93
CA ALA A 140 -4.87 13.65 7.33
C ALA A 140 -5.25 13.15 5.92
N ILE A 141 -4.24 12.78 5.11
CA ILE A 141 -4.44 12.21 3.77
C ILE A 141 -5.19 10.87 3.88
N ARG A 142 -4.77 10.02 4.82
CA ARG A 142 -5.42 8.72 5.09
C ARG A 142 -6.86 8.86 5.57
N SER A 143 -7.13 9.83 6.42
CA SER A 143 -8.50 10.12 6.85
C SER A 143 -9.39 10.49 5.65
N ALA A 144 -8.90 11.37 4.77
CA ALA A 144 -9.62 11.75 3.56
C ALA A 144 -9.81 10.55 2.60
N GLN A 145 -8.78 9.71 2.41
CA GLN A 145 -8.90 8.49 1.60
C GLN A 145 -10.01 7.56 2.13
N VAL A 146 -10.10 7.38 3.46
CA VAL A 146 -11.14 6.55 4.07
C VAL A 146 -12.53 7.11 3.79
N GLU A 147 -12.71 8.43 3.82
CA GLU A 147 -13.97 9.07 3.50
C GLU A 147 -14.35 8.87 2.03
N VAL A 148 -13.44 9.15 1.10
CA VAL A 148 -13.71 9.00 -0.34
C VAL A 148 -13.93 7.53 -0.72
N LYS A 149 -13.18 6.59 -0.12
CA LYS A 149 -13.40 5.13 -0.33
C LYS A 149 -14.81 4.69 0.03
N LYS A 150 -15.43 5.27 1.07
CA LYS A 150 -16.83 4.97 1.41
C LYS A 150 -17.78 5.45 0.31
N LEU A 151 -17.56 6.65 -0.23
CA LEU A 151 -18.39 7.19 -1.31
C LEU A 151 -18.31 6.33 -2.58
N VAL A 152 -17.11 5.87 -2.93
CA VAL A 152 -16.88 4.96 -4.07
C VAL A 152 -17.58 3.62 -3.84
N ALA A 153 -17.38 3.01 -2.66
CA ALA A 153 -18.02 1.73 -2.33
C ALA A 153 -19.56 1.81 -2.35
N ASP A 154 -20.14 2.92 -1.88
CA ASP A 154 -21.59 3.15 -1.94
C ASP A 154 -22.08 3.25 -3.40
N GLN A 155 -21.29 3.85 -4.30
CA GLN A 155 -21.61 3.95 -5.72
C GLN A 155 -21.49 2.60 -6.44
N ASP A 156 -20.45 1.82 -6.14
CA ASP A 156 -20.24 0.47 -6.68
C ASP A 156 -21.45 -0.42 -6.39
N LEU A 157 -21.93 -0.44 -5.14
CA LEU A 157 -23.12 -1.22 -4.75
C LEU A 157 -24.37 -0.85 -5.57
N ILE A 158 -24.53 0.44 -5.88
CA ILE A 158 -25.67 0.94 -6.69
C ILE A 158 -25.51 0.53 -8.15
N LEU A 159 -24.31 0.68 -8.71
CA LEU A 159 -24.02 0.29 -10.10
C LEU A 159 -24.21 -1.21 -10.29
N ASP A 160 -23.69 -2.03 -9.39
CA ASP A 160 -23.81 -3.48 -9.43
C ASP A 160 -25.28 -3.93 -9.39
N ALA A 161 -26.09 -3.30 -8.52
CA ALA A 161 -27.52 -3.59 -8.44
C ALA A 161 -28.22 -3.28 -9.78
N LEU A 162 -27.96 -2.11 -10.38
CA LEU A 162 -28.58 -1.72 -11.65
C LEU A 162 -28.09 -2.56 -12.84
N TRP A 163 -26.82 -2.96 -12.87
CA TRP A 163 -26.30 -3.88 -13.88
C TRP A 163 -26.96 -5.26 -13.78
N SER A 164 -27.17 -5.77 -12.57
CA SER A 164 -27.90 -7.02 -12.39
C SER A 164 -29.35 -6.95 -12.90
N GLU A 165 -29.99 -5.78 -12.86
CA GLU A 165 -31.36 -5.61 -13.33
C GLU A 165 -31.50 -5.49 -14.85
N ILE A 166 -30.49 -4.94 -15.54
CA ILE A 166 -30.52 -4.80 -17.01
C ILE A 166 -30.10 -6.10 -17.73
N ASP A 167 -29.33 -6.96 -17.06
CA ASP A 167 -28.88 -8.25 -17.60
C ASP A 167 -29.83 -9.41 -17.31
N GLY A 168 -30.72 -9.26 -16.32
CA GLY A 168 -31.78 -10.22 -15.97
C GLY A 168 -33.04 -10.07 -16.83
#